data_AF-A0A6B2TJV2-F1
#
_entry.id   AF-A0A6B2TJV2-F1
#
_cell.length_a   1.000
_cell.length_b   1.000
_cell.length_c   1.000
_cell.angle_alpha   90.00
_cell.angle_beta   90.00
_cell.angle_gamma   90.00
#
_symmetry.space_group_name_H-M   'P 1'
#
loop_
_entity.id
_entity.type
_entity.pdbx_description
1 polymer ?
#
loop_
_entity_poly.entity_id
_entity_poly.type
_entity_poly.pdbx_seq_one_letter_code
_entity_poly.pdbx_strand_id
1 'polypeptide(L)'
;MRLERVPSLVLAVHGSSVPGAASALGRLCDRVEELGGVRPVLGHLDHQNPSLTEALRDGAVVVPLLLGDGYHRTVDIPAVVRSHEGRCVLTDGLSGDRAVALALRDRLHEAERRAGV
;
A
#
# COMPACT_ATOMS: atom_id res chain seq x y z
N MET A 1 6.17 -27.03 -17.49
CA MET A 1 6.05 -25.56 -17.62
C MET A 1 5.66 -25.01 -16.26
N ARG A 2 6.60 -24.41 -15.51
CA ARG A 2 6.21 -23.56 -14.38
C ARG A 2 5.59 -22.32 -15.03
N LEU A 3 4.29 -22.10 -14.86
CA LEU A 3 3.74 -20.76 -15.04
C LEU A 3 4.57 -19.89 -14.10
N GLU A 4 5.35 -18.96 -14.65
CA GLU A 4 6.01 -17.94 -13.85
C GLU A 4 4.88 -17.20 -13.14
N ARG A 5 4.63 -17.60 -11.89
CA ARG A 5 3.53 -17.08 -11.11
C ARG A 5 3.91 -15.64 -10.85
N VAL A 6 3.17 -14.71 -11.46
CA VAL A 6 3.37 -13.28 -11.25
C VAL A 6 3.40 -13.05 -9.73
N PRO A 7 4.46 -12.42 -9.21
CA PRO A 7 4.60 -12.21 -7.77
C PRO A 7 3.37 -11.45 -7.26
N SER A 8 2.82 -11.89 -6.12
CA SER A 8 1.66 -11.22 -5.54
C SER A 8 2.04 -9.82 -5.07
N LEU A 9 1.28 -8.81 -5.48
CA LEU A 9 1.43 -7.44 -4.99
C LEU A 9 0.66 -7.26 -3.69
N VAL A 10 1.33 -6.87 -2.61
CA VAL A 10 0.73 -6.66 -1.29
C VAL A 10 0.88 -5.20 -0.89
N LEU A 11 -0.24 -4.52 -0.61
CA LEU A 11 -0.22 -3.19 -0.01
C LEU A 11 -0.25 -3.32 1.51
N ALA A 12 0.86 -2.97 2.16
CA ALA A 12 0.93 -2.91 3.61
C ALA A 12 0.31 -1.60 4.08
N VAL A 13 -0.87 -1.70 4.70
CA VAL A 13 -1.67 -0.57 5.19
C VAL A 13 -1.71 -0.58 6.70
N HIS A 14 -1.83 0.58 7.34
CA HIS A 14 -2.01 0.62 8.79
C HIS A 14 -3.35 -0.05 9.18
N GLY A 15 -4.42 0.37 8.52
CA GLY A 15 -5.78 0.11 8.93
C GLY A 15 -6.45 1.41 9.39
N SER A 16 -7.78 1.45 9.34
CA SER A 16 -8.57 2.61 9.76
C SER A 16 -10.00 2.20 10.08
N SER A 17 -10.52 2.71 11.20
CA SER A 17 -11.93 2.63 11.58
C SER A 17 -12.78 3.73 10.95
N VAL A 18 -12.18 4.68 10.23
CA VAL A 18 -12.90 5.81 9.64
C VAL A 18 -13.85 5.32 8.55
N PRO A 19 -15.13 5.73 8.58
CA PRO A 19 -16.08 5.43 7.52
C PRO A 19 -15.52 5.86 6.15
N GLY A 20 -15.49 4.92 5.21
CA GLY A 20 -15.03 5.16 3.83
C GLY A 20 -13.57 4.82 3.56
N ALA A 21 -12.74 4.53 4.57
CA ALA A 21 -11.35 4.10 4.36
C ALA A 21 -11.26 2.83 3.50
N ALA A 22 -12.09 1.82 3.79
CA ALA A 22 -12.17 0.60 3.00
C ALA A 22 -12.57 0.86 1.54
N SER A 23 -13.49 1.81 1.30
CA SER A 23 -13.90 2.19 -0.06
C SER A 23 -12.76 2.87 -0.82
N ALA A 24 -11.98 3.73 -0.15
CA ALA A 24 -10.81 4.37 -0.76
C ALA A 24 -9.73 3.35 -1.13
N LEU A 25 -9.44 2.39 -0.24
CA LEU A 25 -8.51 1.29 -0.52
C LEU A 25 -9.01 0.39 -1.65
N GLY A 26 -10.31 0.08 -1.69
CA GLY A 26 -10.92 -0.67 -2.77
C GLY A 26 -10.70 -0.01 -4.13
N ARG A 27 -11.03 1.28 -4.25
CA ARG A 27 -10.80 2.04 -5.50
C ARG A 27 -9.32 2.10 -5.90
N LEU A 28 -8.41 2.16 -4.92
CA LEU A 28 -6.98 2.10 -5.19
C LEU A 28 -6.58 0.73 -5.76
N CYS A 29 -7.02 -0.36 -5.15
CA CYS A 29 -6.74 -1.71 -5.65
C CYS A 29 -7.27 -1.91 -7.06
N ASP A 30 -8.50 -1.48 -7.33
CA ASP A 30 -9.10 -1.59 -8.66
C ASP A 30 -8.29 -0.78 -9.68
N ARG A 31 -7.85 0.44 -9.31
CA ARG A 31 -7.02 1.27 -10.20
C ARG A 31 -5.64 0.68 -10.49
N VAL A 32 -5.02 0.04 -9.49
CA VAL A 32 -3.74 -0.65 -9.67
C VAL A 32 -3.90 -1.86 -10.58
N GLU A 33 -5.00 -2.62 -10.42
CA GLU A 33 -5.32 -3.74 -11.30
C GLU A 33 -5.54 -3.30 -12.75
N GLU A 34 -6.31 -2.24 -12.97
CA GLU A 34 -6.54 -1.68 -14.31
C GLU A 34 -5.24 -1.27 -15.03
N LEU A 35 -4.28 -0.72 -14.29
CA LEU A 35 -3.03 -0.22 -14.84
C LEU A 35 -1.95 -1.30 -15.00
N GLY A 36 -1.90 -2.25 -14.07
CA GLY A 36 -0.80 -3.21 -13.95
C GLY A 36 -1.20 -4.67 -14.20
N GLY A 37 -2.49 -4.96 -14.38
CA GLY A 37 -3.01 -6.32 -14.58
C GLY A 37 -2.95 -7.23 -13.35
N VAL A 38 -2.63 -6.69 -12.17
CA VAL A 38 -2.49 -7.45 -10.92
C VAL A 38 -3.26 -6.74 -9.82
N ARG A 39 -4.28 -7.42 -9.28
CA ARG A 39 -5.01 -6.91 -8.12
C ARG A 39 -4.18 -7.04 -6.84
N PRO A 40 -3.92 -5.95 -6.11
CA PRO A 40 -3.21 -6.05 -4.86
C PRO A 40 -4.02 -6.74 -3.76
N VAL A 41 -3.33 -7.45 -2.88
CA VAL A 41 -3.87 -7.92 -1.60
C VAL A 41 -3.56 -6.88 -0.53
N LEU A 42 -4.53 -6.57 0.33
CA LEU A 42 -4.29 -5.70 1.47
C LEU A 42 -3.73 -6.51 2.64
N GLY A 43 -2.65 -6.03 3.27
CA GLY A 43 -2.12 -6.56 4.51
C GLY A 43 -2.16 -5.47 5.59
N HIS A 44 -2.94 -5.68 6.64
CA HIS A 44 -3.14 -4.68 7.69
C HIS A 44 -2.11 -4.84 8.80
N LEU A 45 -1.62 -3.71 9.30
CA LEU A 45 -0.70 -3.68 10.44
C LEU A 45 -1.44 -3.69 11.77
N ASP A 46 -2.70 -3.27 11.78
CA ASP A 46 -3.45 -3.10 13.01
C ASP A 46 -4.97 -3.32 12.86
N HIS A 47 -5.59 -3.86 13.91
CA HIS A 47 -7.04 -4.06 14.17
C HIS A 47 -7.95 -4.57 13.01
N GLN A 48 -7.40 -5.01 11.87
CA GLN A 48 -8.14 -5.42 10.68
C GLN A 48 -7.49 -6.64 10.00
N ASN A 49 -8.30 -7.35 9.22
CA ASN A 49 -7.90 -8.59 8.56
C ASN A 49 -7.93 -8.47 7.02
N PRO A 50 -7.08 -9.21 6.31
CA PRO A 50 -5.99 -10.04 6.87
C PRO A 50 -4.87 -9.15 7.42
N SER A 51 -4.19 -9.63 8.46
CA SER A 51 -2.94 -9.02 8.91
C SER A 51 -1.88 -9.12 7.81
N LEU A 52 -0.84 -8.27 7.88
CA LEU A 52 0.26 -8.33 6.92
C LEU A 52 0.89 -9.73 6.86
N THR A 53 1.12 -10.35 8.00
CA THR A 53 1.66 -11.73 8.08
C THR A 53 0.76 -12.74 7.36
N GLU A 54 -0.56 -12.64 7.52
CA GLU A 54 -1.51 -13.53 6.86
C GLU A 54 -1.65 -13.27 5.36
N ALA A 55 -1.38 -12.05 4.90
CA ALA A 55 -1.45 -11.65 3.49
C ALA A 55 -0.21 -12.06 2.70
N LEU A 56 0.97 -12.12 3.32
CA LEU A 56 2.22 -12.41 2.64
C LEU A 56 2.35 -13.87 2.19
N ARG A 57 2.91 -14.05 1.00
CA ARG A 57 3.28 -15.33 0.41
C ARG A 57 4.68 -15.21 -0.17
N ASP A 58 5.39 -16.32 -0.26
CA ASP A 58 6.70 -16.36 -0.91
C ASP A 58 6.62 -15.78 -2.33
N GLY A 59 7.57 -14.91 -2.67
CA GLY A 59 7.62 -14.17 -3.93
C GLY A 59 6.85 -12.85 -3.92
N ALA A 60 6.21 -12.44 -2.82
CA ALA A 60 5.42 -11.21 -2.81
C ALA A 60 6.28 -9.93 -2.97
N VAL A 61 5.73 -8.94 -3.68
CA VAL A 61 6.22 -7.56 -3.65
C VAL A 61 5.35 -6.78 -2.68
N VAL A 62 5.99 -6.20 -1.66
CA VAL A 62 5.33 -5.51 -0.55
C VAL A 62 5.54 -4.01 -0.71
N VAL A 63 4.45 -3.27 -0.82
CA VAL A 63 4.46 -1.81 -0.93
C VAL A 63 3.91 -1.21 0.36
N PRO A 64 4.74 -0.51 1.16
CA PRO A 64 4.26 0.28 2.28
C PRO A 64 3.37 1.43 1.79
N LEU A 65 2.06 1.33 2.04
CA LEU A 65 1.10 2.39 1.74
C LEU A 65 0.97 3.33 2.95
N LEU A 66 2.09 3.92 3.34
CA LEU A 66 2.22 4.83 4.49
C LEU A 66 2.88 6.13 4.02
N LEU A 67 2.32 7.27 4.42
CA LEU A 67 2.82 8.59 4.02
C LEU A 67 3.99 9.08 4.90
N GLY A 68 4.08 8.59 6.14
CA GLY A 68 5.11 9.00 7.10
C GLY A 68 6.08 7.88 7.47
N ASP A 69 7.23 8.29 8.01
CA ASP A 69 8.35 7.41 8.41
C ASP A 69 8.24 6.91 9.85
N GLY A 70 7.03 6.50 10.23
CA GLY A 70 6.77 5.96 11.56
C GLY A 70 7.30 4.54 11.74
N TYR A 71 7.23 4.06 12.99
CA TYR A 71 7.68 2.74 13.42
C TYR A 71 7.21 1.58 12.54
N HIS A 72 5.96 1.65 12.07
CA HIS A 72 5.40 0.67 11.14
C HIS A 72 6.19 0.54 9.83
N ARG A 73 6.64 1.65 9.25
CA ARG A 73 7.41 1.65 8.00
C ARG A 73 8.84 1.17 8.24
N THR A 74 9.47 1.63 9.31
CA THR A 74 10.91 1.43 9.52
C THR A 74 11.25 0.17 10.31
N VAL A 75 10.29 -0.41 11.03
CA VAL A 75 10.52 -1.56 11.92
C VAL A 75 9.56 -2.71 11.62
N ASP A 76 8.25 -2.49 11.70
CA ASP A 76 7.28 -3.61 11.66
C ASP A 76 7.21 -4.27 10.28
N ILE A 77 6.97 -3.50 9.22
CA ILE A 77 6.92 -4.06 7.86
C ILE A 77 8.23 -4.79 7.52
N PRO A 78 9.42 -4.20 7.70
CA PRO A 78 10.69 -4.91 7.47
C PRO A 78 10.86 -6.17 8.29
N ALA A 79 10.36 -6.22 9.54
CA ALA A 79 10.43 -7.42 10.37
C ALA A 79 9.57 -8.55 9.79
N VAL A 80 8.32 -8.24 9.40
CA VAL A 80 7.40 -9.22 8.79
C VAL A 80 7.88 -9.70 7.42
N VAL A 81 8.50 -8.83 6.62
CA VAL A 81 9.09 -9.25 5.33
C VAL A 81 10.31 -10.15 5.54
N ARG A 82 11.19 -9.84 6.50
CA ARG A 82 12.39 -10.65 6.78
C ARG A 82 12.08 -12.04 7.32
N SER A 83 10.93 -12.24 7.97
CA SER A 83 10.52 -13.57 8.43
C SER A 83 10.22 -14.55 7.28
N HIS A 84 10.07 -14.05 6.06
CA HIS A 84 9.93 -14.86 4.84
C HIS A 84 11.29 -15.18 4.17
N GLU A 85 12.39 -15.12 4.94
CA GLU A 85 13.74 -15.57 4.54
C GLU A 85 14.22 -14.96 3.20
N GLY A 86 13.88 -13.69 2.95
CA GLY A 86 14.29 -12.98 1.73
C GLY A 86 13.53 -13.37 0.46
N ARG A 87 12.46 -14.16 0.57
CA ARG A 87 11.61 -14.52 -0.56
C ARG A 87 10.60 -13.44 -0.94
N CYS A 88 10.53 -12.35 -0.20
CA CYS A 88 9.67 -11.20 -0.49
C CYS A 88 10.52 -9.96 -0.77
N VAL A 89 10.04 -9.10 -1.66
CA VAL A 89 10.68 -7.82 -2.00
C VAL A 89 9.92 -6.69 -1.32
N LEU A 90 10.60 -5.91 -0.48
CA LEU A 90 10.05 -4.69 0.11
C LEU A 90 10.42 -3.47 -0.75
N THR A 91 9.43 -2.65 -1.12
CA THR A 91 9.67 -1.38 -1.81
C THR A 91 9.80 -0.21 -0.83
N ASP A 92 10.27 0.94 -1.33
CA ASP A 92 10.44 2.15 -0.52
C ASP A 92 9.12 2.74 0.01
N GLY A 93 7.99 2.38 -0.62
CA GLY A 93 6.65 2.90 -0.31
C GLY A 93 6.40 4.30 -0.83
N LEU A 94 5.44 5.01 -0.23
CA LEU A 94 5.01 6.35 -0.67
C LEU A 94 5.69 7.51 0.08
N SER A 95 6.33 7.24 1.22
CA SER A 95 6.87 8.33 2.03
C SER A 95 8.02 9.03 1.31
N GLY A 96 7.94 10.37 1.27
CA GLY A 96 8.90 11.21 0.54
C GLY A 96 8.76 11.19 -0.99
N ASP A 97 7.80 10.45 -1.55
CA ASP A 97 7.62 10.37 -3.00
C ASP A 97 7.08 11.70 -3.57
N ARG A 98 7.70 12.18 -4.65
CA ARG A 98 7.31 13.42 -5.34
C ARG A 98 5.87 13.38 -5.84
N ALA A 99 5.35 12.23 -6.26
CA ALA A 99 3.99 12.05 -6.71
C ALA A 99 2.97 12.38 -5.62
N VAL A 100 3.29 12.11 -4.34
CA VAL A 100 2.43 12.49 -3.20
C VAL A 100 2.36 14.01 -3.08
N ALA A 101 3.48 14.71 -3.22
CA ALA A 101 3.51 16.17 -3.18
C ALA A 101 2.71 16.79 -4.35
N LEU A 102 2.80 16.20 -5.54
CA LEU A 102 1.99 16.62 -6.70
C LEU A 102 0.50 16.37 -6.47
N ALA A 103 0.12 15.21 -5.95
CA ALA A 103 -1.26 14.89 -5.62
C ALA A 103 -1.83 15.85 -4.56
N LEU A 104 -1.03 16.20 -3.54
CA LEU A 104 -1.41 17.19 -2.53
C LEU A 104 -1.64 18.58 -3.15
N ARG A 105 -0.71 19.05 -4.00
CA ARG A 105 -0.86 20.30 -4.73
C ARG A 105 -2.15 20.32 -5.57
N ASP A 106 -2.45 19.22 -6.26
CA ASP A 106 -3.65 19.14 -7.10
C ASP A 106 -4.94 19.18 -6.24
N ARG A 107 -4.91 18.60 -5.02
CA ARG A 107 -6.02 18.72 -4.06
C ARG A 107 -6.16 20.13 -3.50
N LEU A 108 -5.06 20.83 -3.25
CA LEU A 108 -5.08 22.22 -2.83
C LEU A 108 -5.73 23.10 -3.91
N HIS A 109 -5.25 23.00 -5.16
CA HIS A 109 -5.85 23.76 -6.28
C HIS A 109 -7.34 23.43 -6.47
N GLU A 110 -7.75 22.19 -6.26
CA GLU A 110 -9.16 21.83 -6.31
C GLU A 110 -9.98 22.50 -5.20
N ALA A 111 -9.44 22.55 -3.98
CA ALA A 111 -10.07 23.23 -2.86
C ALA A 111 -10.16 24.74 -3.10
N GLU A 112 -9.12 25.37 -3.63
CA GLU A 112 -9.10 26.80 -3.99
C GLU A 112 -10.17 27.13 -5.02
N ARG A 113 -10.25 26.36 -6.12
CA ARG A 113 -11.31 26.53 -7.12
C ARG A 113 -12.70 26.39 -6.52
N ARG A 114 -12.91 25.45 -5.59
CA ARG A 114 -14.19 25.29 -4.89
C ARG A 114 -14.50 26.46 -3.94
N ALA A 115 -13.47 27.11 -3.41
CA ALA A 115 -13.59 28.31 -2.56
C ALA A 115 -13.70 29.61 -3.37
N GLY A 116 -13.41 29.59 -4.67
CA GLY A 116 -13.47 30.77 -5.55
C GLY A 116 -12.26 31.69 -5.44
N VAL A 117 -11.12 31.18 -4.96
CA VAL A 117 -9.80 31.85 -4.97
C VAL A 117 -8.94 31.38 -6.15
#